data_AF-A0A2G6HKK2-F1
#
_entry.id   AF-A0A2G6HKK2-F1
#
_cell.length_a   1.000
_cell.length_b   1.000
_cell.length_c   1.000
_cell.angle_alpha   90.00
_cell.angle_beta   90.00
_cell.angle_gamma   90.00
#
_symmetry.space_group_name_H-M   'P 1'
#
loop_
_entity.id
_entity.type
_entity.pdbx_description
1 polymer ?
#
loop_
_entity_poly.entity_id
_entity_poly.type
_entity_poly.pdbx_seq_one_letter_code
_entity_poly.pdbx_strand_id
1 'polypeptide(L)'
;MHALTGFLRLLRLYARIDRIKLPVVLLVIAGLLYSTVVSVVDVYGGSPQQEMQYAAAAAPSVVGRVFAGPIDGPSIGAIVLNEGYLFTALAVVFMSTLLVVRHTRQDEETGRGELIGSTVISKHAPLAAALGLAVIANVVFGALAAAILMAGDLDTAGSVYTGAAFALTGITFAALAGVARR
;
A
#
# COMPACT_ATOMS: atom_id res chain seq x y z
N MET A 1 -4.10 10.25 33.23
CA MET A 1 -4.14 10.87 31.89
C MET A 1 -3.98 9.78 30.85
N HIS A 2 -4.87 9.66 29.85
CA HIS A 2 -4.77 8.61 28.84
C HIS A 2 -3.63 8.89 27.85
N ALA A 3 -2.87 7.85 27.52
CA ALA A 3 -1.70 7.94 26.63
C ALA A 3 -2.01 8.48 25.21
N LEU A 4 -3.28 8.53 24.80
CA LEU A 4 -3.74 8.92 23.47
C LEU A 4 -4.62 10.19 23.47
N THR A 5 -4.57 10.99 24.52
CA THR A 5 -5.35 12.25 24.58
C THR A 5 -4.98 13.16 23.40
N GLY A 6 -5.97 13.52 22.58
CA GLY A 6 -5.78 14.33 21.36
C GLY A 6 -5.67 13.56 20.04
N PHE A 7 -5.54 12.22 20.08
CA PHE A 7 -5.38 11.36 18.90
C PHE A 7 -6.42 11.62 17.81
N LEU A 8 -7.72 11.54 18.13
CA LEU A 8 -8.78 11.70 17.12
C LEU A 8 -8.80 13.08 16.46
N ARG A 9 -8.41 14.12 17.21
CA ARG A 9 -8.33 15.49 16.68
C ARG A 9 -7.18 15.61 15.68
N LEU A 10 -6.01 15.04 16.02
CA LEU A 10 -4.85 15.02 15.14
C LEU A 10 -5.07 14.14 13.92
N LEU A 11 -5.69 12.96 14.07
CA LEU A 11 -6.04 12.08 12.96
C LEU A 11 -6.94 12.81 11.96
N ARG A 12 -7.99 13.48 12.45
CA ARG A 12 -8.89 14.28 11.60
C ARG A 12 -8.16 15.45 10.94
N LEU A 13 -7.24 16.10 11.65
CA LEU A 13 -6.43 17.18 11.10
C LEU A 13 -5.54 16.68 9.97
N TYR A 14 -4.78 15.61 10.18
CA TYR A 14 -3.91 15.01 9.17
C TYR A 14 -4.71 14.55 7.96
N ALA A 15 -5.84 13.87 8.16
CA ALA A 15 -6.75 13.50 7.08
C ALA A 15 -7.27 14.72 6.29
N ARG A 16 -7.55 15.84 6.95
CA ARG A 16 -7.98 17.08 6.29
C ARG A 16 -6.85 17.71 5.48
N ILE A 17 -5.62 17.71 6.00
CA ILE A 17 -4.43 18.23 5.31
C ILE A 17 -4.16 17.37 4.06
N ASP A 18 -4.35 16.07 4.16
CA ASP A 18 -4.07 15.10 3.10
C ASP A 18 -5.22 14.77 2.16
N ARG A 19 -6.38 15.41 2.33
CA ARG A 19 -7.61 15.11 1.59
C ARG A 19 -7.49 15.16 0.06
N ILE A 20 -6.45 15.78 -0.48
CA ILE A 20 -6.17 15.80 -1.93
C ILE A 20 -5.01 14.86 -2.25
N LYS A 21 -3.85 15.06 -1.61
CA LYS A 21 -2.63 14.33 -1.91
C LYS A 21 -2.79 12.82 -1.70
N LEU A 22 -3.37 12.40 -0.58
CA LEU A 22 -3.48 10.99 -0.24
C LEU A 22 -4.44 10.24 -1.18
N PRO A 23 -5.67 10.74 -1.46
CA PRO A 23 -6.51 10.13 -2.49
C PRO A 23 -5.88 10.11 -3.88
N VAL A 24 -5.19 11.18 -4.29
CA VAL A 24 -4.50 11.22 -5.59
C VAL A 24 -3.43 10.14 -5.67
N VAL A 25 -2.57 10.02 -4.66
CA VAL A 25 -1.53 8.96 -4.64
C VAL A 25 -2.16 7.57 -4.66
N LEU A 26 -3.20 7.34 -3.85
CA LEU A 26 -3.94 6.07 -3.86
C LEU A 26 -4.50 5.74 -5.25
N LEU A 27 -5.14 6.70 -5.91
CA LEU A 27 -5.70 6.52 -7.24
C LEU A 27 -4.63 6.31 -8.31
N VAL A 28 -3.48 6.97 -8.20
CA VAL A 28 -2.35 6.75 -9.12
C VAL A 28 -1.83 5.32 -8.98
N ILE A 29 -1.58 4.85 -7.75
CA ILE A 29 -1.08 3.48 -7.53
C ILE A 29 -2.13 2.45 -7.98
N ALA A 30 -3.42 2.70 -7.68
CA ALA A 30 -4.52 1.85 -8.11
C ALA A 30 -4.65 1.83 -9.64
N GLY A 31 -4.50 2.99 -10.30
CA GLY A 31 -4.52 3.11 -11.76
C GLY A 31 -3.35 2.37 -12.42
N LEU A 32 -2.16 2.39 -11.82
CA LEU A 32 -1.02 1.61 -12.31
C LEU A 32 -1.30 0.11 -12.21
N LEU A 33 -1.82 -0.37 -11.08
CA LEU A 33 -2.23 -1.77 -10.91
C LEU A 33 -3.30 -2.18 -11.94
N TYR A 34 -4.33 -1.35 -12.10
CA TYR A 34 -5.39 -1.57 -13.09
C TYR A 34 -4.83 -1.64 -14.51
N SER A 35 -3.91 -0.73 -14.87
CA SER A 35 -3.26 -0.73 -16.17
C SER A 35 -2.49 -2.03 -16.42
N THR A 36 -1.80 -2.57 -15.40
CA THR A 36 -1.13 -3.86 -15.51
C THR A 36 -2.12 -4.99 -15.73
N VAL A 37 -3.24 -5.03 -14.99
CA VAL A 37 -4.29 -6.04 -15.17
C VAL A 37 -4.80 -6.03 -16.60
N VAL A 38 -5.21 -4.86 -17.11
CA VAL A 38 -5.72 -4.71 -18.49
C VAL A 38 -4.68 -5.15 -19.51
N SER A 39 -3.43 -4.70 -19.37
CA SER A 39 -2.37 -5.06 -20.32
C SER A 39 -2.09 -6.57 -20.32
N VAL A 40 -2.09 -7.22 -19.16
CA VAL A 40 -1.85 -8.66 -19.07
C VAL A 40 -3.03 -9.46 -19.64
N VAL A 41 -4.27 -9.05 -19.33
CA VAL A 41 -5.48 -9.69 -19.88
C VAL A 41 -5.53 -9.53 -21.40
N ASP A 42 -5.23 -8.35 -21.93
CA ASP A 42 -5.23 -8.09 -23.37
C ASP A 42 -4.17 -8.91 -24.13
N VAL A 43 -2.98 -9.07 -23.53
CA VAL A 43 -1.85 -9.76 -24.18
C VAL A 43 -1.94 -11.29 -24.03
N TYR A 44 -2.39 -11.78 -22.87
CA TYR A 44 -2.31 -13.20 -22.51
C TYR A 44 -3.67 -13.90 -22.33
N GLY A 45 -4.79 -13.17 -22.29
CA GLY A 45 -6.13 -13.73 -22.04
C GLY A 45 -6.80 -14.41 -23.24
N GLY A 46 -6.14 -14.48 -24.40
CA GLY A 46 -6.72 -14.99 -25.65
C GLY A 46 -6.72 -16.50 -25.81
N SER A 47 -5.83 -17.25 -25.15
CA SER A 47 -5.77 -18.71 -25.25
C SER A 47 -4.92 -19.38 -24.16
N PRO A 48 -5.28 -20.59 -23.67
CA PRO A 48 -4.49 -21.34 -22.71
C PRO A 48 -3.05 -21.64 -23.18
N GLN A 49 -2.82 -21.69 -24.50
CA GLN A 49 -1.47 -21.86 -25.05
C GLN A 49 -0.57 -20.64 -24.78
N GLN A 50 -1.11 -19.42 -24.77
CA GLN A 50 -0.34 -18.20 -24.46
C GLN A 50 0.07 -18.13 -23.00
N GLU A 51 -0.83 -18.52 -22.08
CA GLU A 51 -0.50 -18.61 -20.65
C GLU A 51 0.59 -19.64 -20.38
N MET A 52 0.55 -20.80 -21.06
CA MET A 52 1.59 -21.82 -20.97
C MET A 52 2.93 -21.35 -21.55
N GLN A 53 2.91 -20.60 -22.65
CA GLN A 53 4.12 -20.01 -23.24
C GLN A 53 4.76 -18.97 -22.31
N TYR A 54 3.94 -18.13 -21.67
CA TYR A 54 4.44 -17.20 -20.65
C TYR A 54 5.03 -17.97 -19.47
N ALA A 55 4.32 -18.96 -18.92
CA ALA A 55 4.82 -19.75 -17.81
C ALA A 55 6.16 -20.43 -18.15
N ALA A 56 6.32 -20.94 -19.38
CA ALA A 56 7.60 -21.50 -19.84
C ALA A 56 8.72 -20.46 -19.97
N ALA A 57 8.41 -19.23 -20.40
CA ALA A 57 9.36 -18.14 -20.54
C ALA A 57 9.71 -17.45 -19.19
N ALA A 58 8.75 -17.40 -18.27
CA ALA A 58 8.87 -16.77 -16.95
C ALA A 58 9.42 -17.72 -15.88
N ALA A 59 9.23 -19.05 -16.03
CA ALA A 59 9.79 -20.10 -15.16
C ALA A 59 11.31 -19.99 -14.89
N PRO A 60 12.18 -19.61 -15.85
CA PRO A 60 13.61 -19.42 -15.56
C PRO A 60 13.90 -18.14 -14.76
N SER A 61 12.97 -17.19 -14.65
CA SER A 61 13.22 -15.94 -13.91
C SER A 61 13.30 -16.24 -12.40
N VAL A 62 14.52 -16.23 -11.86
CA VAL A 62 14.77 -16.36 -10.42
C VAL A 62 14.14 -15.18 -9.67
N VAL A 63 14.20 -13.99 -10.27
CA VAL A 63 13.63 -12.75 -9.74
C VAL A 63 12.11 -12.88 -9.57
N GLY A 64 11.37 -13.34 -10.59
CA GLY A 64 9.92 -13.51 -10.51
C GLY A 64 9.51 -14.46 -9.39
N ARG A 65 10.18 -15.61 -9.27
CA ARG A 65 9.91 -16.57 -8.19
C ARG A 65 10.21 -16.05 -6.79
N VAL A 66 11.26 -15.25 -6.63
CA VAL A 66 11.62 -14.66 -5.32
C VAL A 66 10.65 -13.56 -4.90
N PHE A 67 10.19 -12.73 -5.84
CA PHE A 67 9.35 -11.57 -5.52
C PHE A 67 7.84 -11.82 -5.61
N ALA A 68 7.39 -12.74 -6.46
CA ALA A 68 5.97 -13.07 -6.67
C ALA A 68 5.55 -14.39 -6.01
N GLY A 69 6.50 -15.21 -5.56
CA GLY A 69 6.25 -16.52 -4.97
C GLY A 69 6.23 -17.67 -5.99
N PRO A 70 6.02 -18.92 -5.54
CA PRO A 70 5.86 -20.05 -6.44
C PRO A 70 4.62 -19.86 -7.33
N ILE A 71 4.82 -19.96 -8.64
CA ILE A 71 3.74 -19.92 -9.62
C ILE A 71 3.09 -21.31 -9.62
N ASP A 72 1.97 -21.47 -8.93
CA ASP A 72 1.16 -22.70 -8.95
C ASP A 72 0.35 -22.76 -10.26
N GLY A 73 1.07 -22.97 -11.37
CA GLY A 73 0.50 -23.16 -12.71
C GLY A 73 0.25 -21.87 -13.50
N PRO A 74 0.02 -22.00 -14.82
CA PRO A 74 -0.30 -20.87 -15.69
C PRO A 74 -1.71 -20.37 -15.33
N SER A 75 -1.78 -19.18 -14.74
CA SER A 75 -3.03 -18.44 -14.58
C SER A 75 -2.77 -16.96 -14.82
N ILE A 76 -3.73 -16.27 -15.42
CA ILE A 76 -3.65 -14.82 -15.66
C ILE A 76 -3.34 -14.07 -14.37
N GLY A 77 -3.94 -14.49 -13.24
CA GLY A 77 -3.66 -13.90 -11.92
C GLY A 77 -2.19 -14.01 -11.50
N ALA A 78 -1.56 -15.17 -11.74
CA ALA A 78 -0.13 -15.34 -11.43
C ALA A 78 0.76 -14.46 -12.32
N ILE A 79 0.38 -14.26 -13.59
CA ILE A 79 1.11 -13.39 -14.52
C ILE A 79 1.01 -11.93 -14.07
N VAL A 80 -0.20 -11.46 -13.74
CA VAL A 80 -0.44 -10.10 -13.21
C VAL A 80 0.42 -9.83 -11.98
N LEU A 81 0.47 -10.78 -11.03
CA LEU A 81 1.27 -10.62 -9.83
C LEU A 81 2.77 -10.66 -10.12
N ASN A 82 3.23 -11.55 -10.99
CA ASN A 82 4.63 -11.63 -11.36
C ASN A 82 5.16 -10.32 -11.96
N GLU A 83 4.36 -9.64 -12.78
CA GLU A 83 4.77 -8.40 -13.44
C GLU A 83 4.51 -7.14 -12.61
N GLY A 84 3.36 -7.08 -11.93
CA GLY A 84 2.88 -5.87 -11.28
C GLY A 84 3.17 -5.78 -9.78
N TYR A 85 3.37 -6.91 -9.09
CA TYR A 85 3.34 -6.94 -7.62
C TYR A 85 4.46 -6.10 -7.01
N LEU A 86 5.70 -6.29 -7.47
CA LEU A 86 6.87 -5.61 -6.89
C LEU A 86 6.75 -4.08 -6.99
N PHE A 87 6.41 -3.56 -8.17
CA PHE A 87 6.28 -2.11 -8.36
C PHE A 87 5.12 -1.52 -7.59
N THR A 88 3.99 -2.23 -7.53
CA THR A 88 2.83 -1.82 -6.74
C THR A 88 3.16 -1.81 -5.25
N ALA A 89 3.80 -2.87 -4.75
CA ALA A 89 4.24 -2.97 -3.37
C ALA A 89 5.23 -1.86 -3.01
N LEU A 90 6.21 -1.56 -3.87
CA LEU A 90 7.14 -0.45 -3.66
C LEU A 90 6.42 0.89 -3.59
N ALA A 91 5.45 1.15 -4.47
CA ALA A 91 4.68 2.38 -4.42
C ALA A 91 3.87 2.51 -3.12
N VAL A 92 3.26 1.42 -2.65
CA VAL A 92 2.57 1.35 -1.35
C VAL A 92 3.53 1.58 -0.18
N VAL A 93 4.73 1.01 -0.23
CA VAL A 93 5.79 1.22 0.76
C VAL A 93 6.22 2.69 0.81
N PHE A 94 6.46 3.31 -0.34
CA PHE A 94 6.83 4.73 -0.41
C PHE A 94 5.71 5.63 0.09
N MET A 95 4.47 5.41 -0.36
CA MET A 95 3.30 6.14 0.14
C MET A 95 3.24 6.08 1.68
N SER A 96 3.34 4.89 2.25
CA SER A 96 3.21 4.65 3.69
C SER A 96 4.34 5.29 4.49
N THR A 97 5.58 5.09 4.04
CA THR A 97 6.78 5.61 4.70
C THR A 97 6.80 7.14 4.64
N LEU A 98 6.56 7.74 3.46
CA LEU A 98 6.58 9.19 3.28
C LEU A 98 5.44 9.88 4.03
N LEU A 99 4.27 9.24 4.12
CA LEU A 99 3.15 9.75 4.91
C LEU A 99 3.52 9.87 6.39
N VAL A 100 4.11 8.83 6.97
CA VAL A 100 4.57 8.85 8.38
C VAL A 100 5.66 9.89 8.56
N VAL A 101 6.73 9.83 7.76
CA VAL A 101 7.88 10.74 7.86
C VAL A 101 7.46 12.21 7.76
N ARG A 102 6.54 12.54 6.84
CA ARG A 102 6.05 13.90 6.65
C ARG A 102 5.35 14.42 7.90
N HIS A 103 4.47 13.63 8.50
CA HIS A 103 3.73 14.05 9.69
C HIS A 103 4.58 14.01 10.97
N THR A 104 5.70 13.28 10.97
CA THR A 104 6.60 13.24 12.12
C THR A 104 7.71 14.29 12.06
N ARG A 105 8.30 14.60 10.88
CA ARG A 105 9.38 15.59 10.74
C ARG A 105 8.92 17.03 10.76
N GLN A 106 7.69 17.31 10.27
CA GLN A 106 7.14 18.67 10.34
C GLN A 106 7.00 19.17 11.79
N ASP A 107 6.86 18.28 12.76
CA ASP A 107 6.77 18.64 14.18
C ASP A 107 8.12 19.04 14.79
N GLU A 108 9.24 18.51 14.28
CA GLU A 108 10.60 18.80 14.75
C GLU A 108 11.14 20.11 14.15
N GLU A 109 10.97 20.31 12.84
CA GLU A 109 11.50 21.49 12.14
C GLU A 109 10.80 22.80 12.51
N THR A 110 9.56 22.72 13.02
CA THR A 110 8.76 23.91 13.35
C THR A 110 8.74 24.26 14.84
N GLY A 111 9.41 23.48 15.71
CA GLY A 111 9.35 23.64 17.17
C GLY A 111 7.95 23.44 17.77
N ARG A 112 6.96 23.02 16.96
CA ARG A 112 5.57 22.82 17.39
C ARG A 112 5.42 21.72 18.42
N GLY A 113 6.38 20.80 18.52
CA GLY A 113 6.43 19.81 19.59
C GLY A 113 6.37 20.44 20.99
N GLU A 114 7.05 21.56 21.22
CA GLU A 114 7.07 22.27 22.50
C GLU A 114 5.76 23.01 22.77
N LEU A 115 5.16 23.59 21.71
CA LEU A 115 3.85 24.26 21.78
C LEU A 115 2.67 23.29 21.91
N ILE A 116 2.77 22.07 21.37
CA ILE A 116 1.78 21.01 21.57
C ILE A 116 1.96 20.41 22.97
N GLY A 117 3.19 20.31 23.48
CA GLY A 117 3.48 19.88 24.85
C GLY A 117 2.92 20.80 25.93
N SER A 118 2.64 22.07 25.62
CA SER A 118 1.94 23.01 26.52
C SER A 118 0.41 22.88 26.47
N THR A 119 -0.13 22.04 25.58
CA THR A 119 -1.56 21.71 25.50
C THR A 119 -1.86 20.36 26.17
N VAL A 120 -3.14 20.01 26.32
CA VAL A 120 -3.60 18.74 26.93
C VAL A 120 -3.34 17.50 26.02
N ILE A 121 -2.45 17.61 25.03
CA ILE A 121 -2.16 16.55 24.07
C ILE A 121 -0.99 15.70 24.57
N SER A 122 -1.15 14.37 24.51
CA SER A 122 -0.07 13.44 24.89
C SER A 122 1.07 13.48 23.87
N LYS A 123 2.32 13.33 24.34
CA LYS A 123 3.52 13.22 23.50
C LYS A 123 3.45 12.13 22.42
N HIS A 124 2.65 11.09 22.65
CA HIS A 124 2.48 9.96 21.72
C HIS A 124 1.34 10.16 20.71
N ALA A 125 0.46 11.13 20.93
CA ALA A 125 -0.72 11.32 20.09
C ALA A 125 -0.40 11.67 18.61
N PRO A 126 0.63 12.49 18.29
CA PRO A 126 0.98 12.79 16.90
C PRO A 126 1.44 11.56 16.12
N LEU A 127 2.36 10.77 16.68
CA LEU A 127 2.84 9.54 16.04
C LEU A 127 1.70 8.54 15.86
N ALA A 128 0.88 8.35 16.90
CA ALA A 128 -0.29 7.47 16.81
C ALA A 128 -1.24 7.92 15.70
N ALA A 129 -1.51 9.22 15.57
CA ALA A 129 -2.36 9.78 14.51
C ALA A 129 -1.79 9.57 13.10
N ALA A 130 -0.49 9.75 12.92
CA ALA A 130 0.19 9.49 11.64
C ALA A 130 0.10 8.02 11.25
N LEU A 131 0.40 7.10 12.19
CA LEU A 131 0.27 5.66 11.98
C LEU A 131 -1.18 5.24 11.72
N GLY A 132 -2.14 5.80 12.44
CA GLY A 132 -3.56 5.55 12.23
C GLY A 132 -4.02 5.95 10.83
N LEU A 133 -3.55 7.10 10.32
CA LEU A 133 -3.85 7.53 8.96
C LEU A 133 -3.21 6.59 7.92
N ALA A 134 -1.98 6.13 8.15
CA ALA A 134 -1.31 5.17 7.28
C ALA A 134 -2.04 3.82 7.25
N VAL A 135 -2.54 3.32 8.40
CA VAL A 135 -3.35 2.10 8.45
C VAL A 135 -4.62 2.26 7.61
N ILE A 136 -5.35 3.36 7.77
CA ILE A 136 -6.56 3.63 6.99
C ILE A 136 -6.24 3.67 5.49
N ALA A 137 -5.20 4.39 5.08
CA ALA A 137 -4.80 4.50 3.68
C ALA A 137 -4.47 3.12 3.06
N ASN A 138 -3.73 2.28 3.80
CA ASN A 138 -3.35 0.95 3.34
C ASN A 138 -4.52 -0.03 3.26
N VAL A 139 -5.45 0.03 4.22
CA VAL A 139 -6.69 -0.78 4.16
C VAL A 139 -7.54 -0.36 2.96
N VAL A 140 -7.69 0.96 2.73
CA VAL A 140 -8.40 1.48 1.56
C VAL A 140 -7.72 1.02 0.27
N PHE A 141 -6.39 1.11 0.19
CA PHE A 141 -5.65 0.62 -0.97
C PHE A 141 -5.82 -0.89 -1.18
N GLY A 142 -5.70 -1.69 -0.12
CA GLY A 142 -5.89 -3.14 -0.20
C GLY A 142 -7.28 -3.51 -0.71
N ALA A 143 -8.32 -2.80 -0.26
CA ALA A 143 -9.69 -2.98 -0.76
C ALA A 143 -9.82 -2.57 -2.24
N LEU A 144 -9.22 -1.46 -2.65
CA LEU A 144 -9.19 -1.02 -4.06
C LEU A 144 -8.44 -2.02 -4.94
N ALA A 145 -7.29 -2.53 -4.50
CA ALA A 145 -6.51 -3.52 -5.22
C ALA A 145 -7.30 -4.83 -5.40
N ALA A 146 -7.95 -5.33 -4.35
CA ALA A 146 -8.82 -6.48 -4.44
C ALA A 146 -9.98 -6.24 -5.44
N ALA A 147 -10.62 -5.07 -5.38
CA ALA A 147 -11.70 -4.71 -6.30
C ALA A 147 -11.23 -4.65 -7.76
N ILE A 148 -10.04 -4.11 -8.03
CA ILE A 148 -9.45 -4.03 -9.36
C ILE A 148 -9.16 -5.42 -9.92
N LEU A 149 -8.58 -6.31 -9.11
CA LEU A 149 -8.27 -7.67 -9.54
C LEU A 149 -9.56 -8.46 -9.83
N MET A 150 -10.57 -8.36 -8.95
CA MET A 150 -11.87 -8.99 -9.17
C MET A 150 -12.57 -8.44 -10.43
N ALA A 151 -12.44 -7.14 -10.71
CA ALA A 151 -13.00 -6.52 -11.91
C ALA A 151 -12.31 -6.98 -13.21
N GLY A 152 -11.11 -7.54 -13.11
CA GLY A 152 -10.40 -8.17 -14.23
C GLY A 152 -10.71 -9.67 -14.40
N ASP A 153 -11.79 -10.17 -13.78
CA ASP A 153 -12.18 -11.59 -13.79
C ASP A 153 -11.15 -12.56 -13.18
N LEU A 154 -10.28 -12.06 -12.28
CA LEU A 154 -9.38 -12.91 -11.51
C LEU A 154 -10.09 -13.59 -10.33
N ASP A 155 -9.48 -14.67 -9.82
CA ASP A 155 -9.99 -15.40 -8.65
C ASP A 155 -10.26 -14.46 -7.47
N THR A 156 -11.43 -14.60 -6.85
CA THR A 156 -11.90 -13.73 -5.78
C THR A 156 -11.06 -13.89 -4.52
N ALA A 157 -10.72 -15.13 -4.14
CA ALA A 157 -9.93 -15.38 -2.93
C ALA A 157 -8.51 -14.84 -3.08
N GLY A 158 -7.85 -15.13 -4.22
CA GLY A 158 -6.54 -14.60 -4.57
C GLY A 158 -6.49 -13.07 -4.62
N SER A 159 -7.55 -12.44 -5.15
CA SER A 159 -7.68 -10.98 -5.17
C SER A 159 -7.73 -10.37 -3.77
N VAL A 160 -8.50 -10.98 -2.86
CA VAL A 160 -8.59 -10.56 -1.46
C VAL A 160 -7.25 -10.75 -0.73
N TYR A 161 -6.59 -11.90 -0.91
CA TYR A 161 -5.28 -12.15 -0.31
C TYR A 161 -4.21 -11.19 -0.80
N THR A 162 -4.22 -10.87 -2.10
CA THR A 162 -3.30 -9.88 -2.69
C THR A 162 -3.54 -8.49 -2.12
N GLY A 163 -4.80 -8.05 -2.04
CA GLY A 163 -5.16 -6.78 -1.41
C GLY A 163 -4.71 -6.70 0.05
N ALA A 164 -4.90 -7.77 0.81
CA ALA A 164 -4.43 -7.88 2.19
C ALA A 164 -2.89 -7.82 2.28
N ALA A 165 -2.17 -8.49 1.37
CA ALA A 165 -0.72 -8.47 1.31
C ALA A 165 -0.18 -7.06 1.06
N PHE A 166 -0.77 -6.29 0.14
CA PHE A 166 -0.40 -4.89 -0.06
C PHE A 166 -0.68 -4.04 1.19
N ALA A 167 -1.85 -4.19 1.80
CA ALA A 167 -2.20 -3.45 3.01
C ALA A 167 -1.22 -3.73 4.15
N LEU A 168 -0.92 -5.00 4.43
CA LEU A 168 0.03 -5.41 5.47
C LEU A 168 1.45 -4.94 5.18
N THR A 169 1.88 -4.98 3.92
CA THR A 169 3.19 -4.47 3.50
C THR A 169 3.32 -2.98 3.83
N GLY A 170 2.35 -2.17 3.42
CA GLY A 170 2.37 -0.73 3.71
C GLY A 170 2.27 -0.41 5.20
N ILE A 171 1.44 -1.14 5.96
CA ILE A 171 1.33 -0.99 7.42
C ILE A 171 2.67 -1.32 8.10
N THR A 172 3.35 -2.38 7.66
CA THR A 172 4.65 -2.78 8.21
C THR A 172 5.69 -1.68 8.00
N PHE A 173 5.76 -1.11 6.79
CA PHE A 173 6.70 -0.03 6.50
C PHE A 173 6.32 1.29 7.17
N ALA A 174 5.04 1.58 7.37
CA ALA A 174 4.59 2.70 8.20
C ALA A 174 5.07 2.54 9.65
N ALA A 175 4.97 1.33 10.22
CA ALA A 175 5.46 1.04 11.56
C ALA A 175 6.99 1.18 11.65
N LEU A 176 7.74 0.66 10.67
CA LEU A 176 9.19 0.82 10.58
C LEU A 176 9.60 2.30 10.52
N ALA A 177 8.91 3.10 9.70
CA ALA A 177 9.13 4.55 9.64
C ALA A 177 8.87 5.23 10.99
N GLY A 178 7.83 4.79 11.71
CA GLY A 178 7.52 5.28 13.06
C GLY A 178 8.60 4.94 14.09
N VAL A 179 9.22 3.77 14.00
CA VAL A 179 10.34 3.35 14.87
C VAL A 179 11.64 4.06 14.50
N ALA A 180 11.87 4.30 13.21
CA ALA A 180 13.07 4.96 12.71
C ALA A 180 13.11 6.46 13.03
N ARG A 181 11.97 7.06 13.43
CA ARG A 181 11.91 8.43 13.93
C ARG A 181 12.78 8.55 15.19
N ARG A 182 13.91 9.25 15.08
CA ARG A 182 14.80 9.61 16.19
C ARG A 182 14.79 11.11 16.40
#